data_AF-A0AAN6FX25-F1
#
_entry.id   AF-A0AAN6FX25-F1
#
_cell.length_a   1.000
_cell.length_b   1.000
_cell.length_c   1.000
_cell.angle_alpha   90.00
_cell.angle_beta   90.00
_cell.angle_gamma   90.00
#
_symmetry.space_group_name_H-M   'P 1'
#
loop_
_entity.id
_entity.type
_entity.pdbx_description
1 polymer ?
#
loop_
_entity_poly.entity_id
_entity_poly.type
_entity_poly.pdbx_seq_one_letter_code
_entity_poly.pdbx_strand_id
1 'polypeptide(L)'
;MGATHTVNYREDIVKQIRDLKLETPIKYVFIPHTPADKYIVDSAAICASFGKVYSIVQTQEIPMYGTEFVAKSLTFIWELLGTKPDY
;
A
#
# COMPACT_ATOMS: atom_id res chain seq x y z
N MET A 1 16.96 -11.72 -2.16
CA MET A 1 16.37 -10.37 -2.19
C MET A 1 16.56 -9.75 -0.81
N GLY A 2 17.33 -8.67 -0.68
CA GLY A 2 17.84 -8.13 0.60
C GLY A 2 16.82 -7.38 1.45
N ALA A 3 15.69 -8.01 1.77
CA ALA A 3 14.70 -7.43 2.68
C ALA A 3 15.24 -7.39 4.12
N THR A 4 15.00 -6.29 4.83
CA THR A 4 15.38 -6.15 6.25
C THR A 4 14.39 -6.87 7.18
N HIS A 5 13.12 -6.95 6.77
CA HIS A 5 12.04 -7.56 7.52
C HIS A 5 11.05 -8.24 6.57
N THR A 6 10.34 -9.23 7.07
CA THR A 6 9.28 -9.94 6.34
C THR A 6 8.08 -10.15 7.24
N VAL A 7 6.88 -10.01 6.67
CA VAL A 7 5.59 -10.20 7.36
C VAL A 7 4.71 -11.15 6.55
N ASN A 8 3.76 -11.81 7.20
CA ASN A 8 2.81 -12.71 6.54
C ASN A 8 1.58 -11.93 6.07
N TYR A 9 1.39 -11.81 4.74
CA TYR A 9 0.28 -11.07 4.14
C TYR A 9 -1.11 -11.71 4.36
N ARG A 10 -1.15 -12.97 4.79
CA ARG A 10 -2.38 -13.71 5.12
C ARG A 10 -2.92 -13.35 6.51
N GLU A 11 -2.11 -12.70 7.32
CA GLU A 11 -2.45 -12.24 8.67
C GLU A 11 -2.62 -10.71 8.68
N ASP A 12 -2.87 -10.14 9.87
CA ASP A 12 -2.98 -8.69 10.05
C ASP A 12 -1.62 -8.02 9.83
N ILE A 13 -1.47 -7.38 8.67
CA ILE A 13 -0.22 -6.76 8.23
C ILE A 13 0.03 -5.47 9.00
N VAL A 14 -1.02 -4.71 9.31
CA VAL A 14 -0.93 -3.44 10.05
C VAL A 14 -0.39 -3.69 11.45
N LYS A 15 -0.92 -4.71 12.13
CA LYS A 15 -0.41 -5.13 13.44
C LYS A 15 1.04 -5.57 13.36
N GLN A 16 1.38 -6.49 12.44
CA GLN A 16 2.75 -6.97 12.28
C GLN A 16 3.74 -5.83 12.02
N ILE A 17 3.41 -4.89 11.14
CA ILE A 17 4.29 -3.74 10.83
C ILE A 17 4.48 -2.82 12.05
N ARG A 18 3.42 -2.59 12.83
CA ARG A 18 3.52 -1.80 14.07
C ARG A 18 4.40 -2.50 15.11
N ASP A 19 4.29 -3.82 15.22
CA ASP A 19 5.07 -4.64 16.15
C ASP A 19 6.57 -4.67 15.81
N LEU A 20 6.93 -4.46 14.53
CA LEU A 20 8.33 -4.31 14.11
C LEU A 20 9.02 -3.05 14.67
N LYS A 21 8.25 -2.05 15.14
CA LYS A 21 8.78 -0.79 15.71
C LYS A 21 9.87 -0.16 14.83
N LEU A 22 9.57 -0.05 13.54
CA LEU A 22 10.51 0.47 12.54
C LEU A 22 11.01 1.86 12.95
N GLU A 23 12.32 2.06 12.94
CA GLU A 23 12.94 3.36 13.27
C GLU A 23 12.58 4.44 12.22
N THR A 24 12.40 4.01 10.98
CA THR A 24 12.05 4.89 9.87
C THR A 24 10.60 4.64 9.45
N PRO A 25 9.78 5.70 9.31
CA PRO A 25 8.40 5.55 8.84
C PRO A 25 8.33 5.05 7.40
N ILE A 26 7.30 4.26 7.10
CA ILE A 26 7.01 3.81 5.74
C ILE A 26 6.50 5.00 4.91
N LYS A 27 7.24 5.35 3.86
CA LYS A 27 6.89 6.44 2.92
C LYS A 27 6.34 5.93 1.60
N TYR A 28 6.65 4.68 1.24
CA TYR A 28 6.33 4.09 -0.04
C TYR A 28 5.81 2.68 0.17
N VAL A 29 4.70 2.35 -0.48
CA VAL A 29 4.16 0.99 -0.52
C VAL A 29 3.93 0.61 -1.98
N PHE A 30 4.40 -0.57 -2.37
CA PHE A 30 4.22 -1.12 -3.71
C PHE A 30 3.39 -2.41 -3.61
N ILE A 31 2.29 -2.48 -4.38
CA ILE A 31 1.30 -3.55 -4.34
C ILE A 31 1.36 -4.34 -5.66
N PRO A 32 2.00 -5.52 -5.66
CA PRO A 32 2.05 -6.41 -6.83
C PRO A 32 1.01 -7.54 -6.77
N HIS A 33 0.07 -7.51 -5.83
CA HIS A 33 -0.83 -8.65 -5.56
C HIS A 33 -2.28 -8.25 -5.32
N THR A 34 -3.20 -9.10 -5.76
CA THR A 34 -4.66 -8.94 -5.64
C THR A 34 -5.17 -9.56 -4.32
N PRO A 35 -6.22 -9.00 -3.69
CA PRO A 35 -6.98 -7.82 -4.11
C PRO A 35 -6.34 -6.52 -3.61
N ALA A 36 -6.19 -5.53 -4.50
CA ALA A 36 -5.38 -4.34 -4.26
C ALA A 36 -6.03 -3.38 -3.25
N ASP A 37 -7.35 -3.27 -3.27
CA ASP A 37 -8.20 -2.50 -2.34
C ASP A 37 -7.86 -2.77 -0.86
N LYS A 38 -7.73 -4.05 -0.47
CA LYS A 38 -7.31 -4.45 0.88
C LYS A 38 -5.99 -3.77 1.25
N TYR A 39 -5.00 -3.89 0.37
CA TYR A 39 -3.66 -3.34 0.64
C TYR A 39 -3.62 -1.82 0.57
N ILE A 40 -4.53 -1.17 -0.17
CA ILE A 40 -4.68 0.29 -0.17
C ILE A 40 -5.18 0.78 1.21
N VAL A 41 -6.15 0.08 1.82
CA VAL A 41 -6.62 0.37 3.19
C VAL A 41 -5.49 0.15 4.20
N ASP A 42 -4.80 -0.99 4.12
CA ASP A 42 -3.67 -1.29 5.01
C ASP A 42 -2.57 -0.22 4.87
N SER A 43 -2.28 0.22 3.64
CA SER A 43 -1.31 1.28 3.34
C SER A 43 -1.69 2.59 4.03
N ALA A 44 -2.97 2.95 4.07
CA ALA A 44 -3.45 4.14 4.75
C ALA A 44 -3.06 4.13 6.24
N ALA A 45 -3.14 2.97 6.90
CA ALA A 45 -2.85 2.81 8.32
C ALA A 45 -1.35 2.84 8.66
N ILE A 46 -0.49 2.38 7.75
CA ILE A 46 0.96 2.21 8.00
C ILE A 46 1.83 3.32 7.40
N CYS A 47 1.38 3.97 6.32
CA CYS A 47 2.14 5.04 5.70
C CYS A 47 2.18 6.28 6.61
N ALA A 48 3.31 6.97 6.59
CA ALA A 48 3.41 8.32 7.10
C ALA A 48 2.68 9.31 6.17
N SER A 49 2.38 10.50 6.69
CA SER A 49 1.81 11.60 5.91
C SER A 49 2.63 11.90 4.67
N PHE A 50 1.94 12.24 3.57
CA PHE A 50 2.49 12.47 2.24
C PHE A 50 3.19 11.25 1.62
N GLY A 51 2.92 10.04 2.13
CA GLY A 51 3.39 8.79 1.54
C GLY A 51 2.75 8.49 0.18
N LYS A 52 3.36 7.55 -0.55
CA LYS A 52 2.90 7.11 -1.88
C LYS A 52 2.60 5.63 -1.90
N VAL A 53 1.47 5.27 -2.47
CA VAL A 53 1.00 3.90 -2.65
C VAL A 53 0.92 3.64 -4.15
N TYR A 54 1.64 2.61 -4.59
CA TYR A 54 1.76 2.20 -5.98
C TYR A 54 1.09 0.85 -6.16
N SER A 55 0.40 0.65 -7.27
CA SER A 55 -0.16 -0.66 -7.62
C SER A 55 0.00 -0.94 -9.10
N ILE A 56 0.52 -2.13 -9.42
CA ILE A 56 0.50 -2.67 -10.79
C ILE A 56 -0.73 -3.54 -11.06
N VAL A 57 -1.46 -3.92 -10.02
CA VAL A 57 -2.71 -4.67 -10.13
C VAL A 57 -3.89 -3.71 -10.13
N GLN A 58 -4.87 -3.99 -11.00
CA GLN A 58 -6.10 -3.22 -11.08
C GLN A 58 -7.03 -3.60 -9.92
N THR A 59 -7.79 -2.63 -9.44
CA THR A 59 -8.88 -2.82 -8.48
C THR A 59 -10.12 -2.08 -8.97
N GLN A 60 -11.30 -2.56 -8.61
CA GLN A 60 -12.56 -1.87 -8.92
C GLN A 60 -12.75 -0.62 -8.05
N GLU A 61 -12.29 -0.68 -6.80
CA GLU A 61 -12.44 0.39 -5.83
C GLU A 61 -11.09 0.84 -5.28
N ILE A 62 -10.95 2.15 -5.09
CA ILE A 62 -9.81 2.79 -4.44
C ILE A 62 -10.35 3.51 -3.20
N PRO A 63 -10.39 2.85 -2.03
CA PRO A 63 -11.08 3.34 -0.84
C PRO A 63 -10.31 4.48 -0.15
N MET A 64 -10.38 5.69 -0.72
CA MET A 64 -9.65 6.87 -0.23
C MET A 64 -10.49 7.74 0.70
N TYR A 65 -11.70 8.10 0.27
CA TYR A 65 -12.52 9.10 0.97
C TYR A 65 -13.00 8.60 2.34
N GLY A 66 -12.95 9.49 3.34
CA GLY A 66 -13.33 9.17 4.72
C GLY A 66 -12.32 8.29 5.48
N THR A 67 -11.15 8.02 4.89
CA THR A 67 -10.10 7.19 5.51
C THR A 67 -8.86 8.00 5.88
N GLU A 68 -7.92 7.36 6.57
CA GLU A 68 -6.59 7.93 6.84
C GLU A 68 -5.84 8.32 5.55
N PHE A 69 -6.21 7.76 4.39
CA PHE A 69 -5.58 8.06 3.11
C PHE A 69 -5.67 9.56 2.78
N VAL A 70 -6.86 10.15 2.94
CA VAL A 70 -7.08 11.58 2.74
C VAL A 70 -6.50 12.39 3.90
N ALA A 71 -6.69 11.94 5.14
CA ALA A 71 -6.18 12.66 6.33
C ALA A 71 -4.65 12.80 6.31
N LYS A 72 -3.95 11.82 5.77
CA LYS A 72 -2.49 11.81 5.62
C LYS A 72 -2.02 12.39 4.28
N SER A 73 -2.92 12.86 3.41
CA SER A 73 -2.59 13.34 2.07
C SER A 73 -1.73 12.34 1.27
N LEU A 74 -2.11 11.06 1.33
CA LEU A 74 -1.42 10.02 0.59
C LEU A 74 -1.69 10.16 -0.91
N THR A 75 -0.73 9.74 -1.73
CA THR A 75 -0.88 9.67 -3.19
C THR A 75 -1.05 8.22 -3.62
N PHE A 76 -2.06 7.94 -4.44
CA PHE A 76 -2.21 6.65 -5.13
C PHE A 76 -1.75 6.77 -6.58
N ILE A 77 -0.92 5.83 -7.05
CA ILE A 77 -0.43 5.75 -8.42
C ILE A 77 -0.70 4.33 -8.93
N TRP A 78 -1.54 4.22 -9.95
CA TRP A 78 -1.67 2.98 -10.70
C TRP A 78 -0.64 2.95 -11.83
N GLU A 79 0.15 1.89 -11.89
CA GLU A 79 1.25 1.72 -12.82
C GLU A 79 0.93 0.58 -13.79
N LEU A 80 0.66 0.92 -15.05
CA LEU A 80 0.56 -0.10 -16.10
C LEU A 80 1.97 -0.60 -16.43
N LEU A 81 2.31 -1.81 -15.98
CA LEU A 81 3.63 -2.39 -16.17
C LEU A 81 3.52 -3.71 -16.95
N GLY A 82 3.80 -3.65 -18.26
CA GLY A 82 4.10 -4.85 -19.06
C GLY A 82 3.08 -5.33 -20.10
N THR A 83 2.03 -4.60 -20.47
CA THR A 83 1.13 -4.99 -21.59
C THR A 83 0.65 -3.80 -22.41
N LYS A 84 0.25 -4.09 -23.66
CA LYS A 84 -0.36 -3.12 -24.59
C LYS A 84 -1.58 -2.49 -23.91
N PRO A 85 -1.75 -1.16 -23.93
CA PRO A 85 -2.93 -0.52 -23.35
C PRO A 85 -4.17 -1.00 -24.10
N ASP A 86 -5.09 -1.64 -23.38
CA ASP A 86 -6.42 -1.96 -23.88
C ASP A 86 -7.32 -0.76 -23.62
N TYR A 87 -7.65 -0.07 -24.71
CA TYR A 87 -8.75 0.89 -24.82
C TYR A 87 -9.74 0.38 -25.88
#